data_AF-A0A428XNE0-F1
#
_entry.id   AF-A0A428XNE0-F1
#
_cell.length_a   1.000
_cell.length_b   1.000
_cell.length_c   1.000
_cell.angle_alpha   90.00
_cell.angle_beta   90.00
_cell.angle_gamma   90.00
#
_symmetry.space_group_name_H-M   'P 1'
#
loop_
_entity.id
_entity.type
_entity.pdbx_description
1 polymer ?
#
loop_
_entity_poly.entity_id
_entity_poly.type
_entity_poly.pdbx_seq_one_letter_code
_entity_poly.pdbx_strand_id
1 'polypeptide(L)'
;MGYQFDLLRTGVTRMQSLNVGHAQTAWTRRRRDPIAAHVLALLFAQPNPDFVAPPPERQLSGSDWRTVSGDEWTGAWQVRVATRIWTAGPENADLGQLLFRLEQHVNDNRQVDGWTLREQLTDSMDPGLHADAVWVGLAVSSLNTRTGSFAQVCDTARDGAYVPGVIRLVVNVVPETYRPHLALVVGDRRGLDEYGTKTVHSTHGLSGNGFNSPFPYGRATADQLSGDPWHEVALRRMLGLDTALRSAYHFARPAGRPAYGTVWREAAHAAGWRPS
;
A
#
# COMPACT_ATOMS: atom_id res chain seq x y z
N MET A 1 1.98 3.85 -19.61
CA MET A 1 0.89 3.44 -18.68
C MET A 1 1.19 2.21 -17.79
N GLY A 2 2.03 1.25 -18.18
CA GLY A 2 2.15 -0.05 -17.48
C GLY A 2 2.70 -0.01 -16.04
N TYR A 3 3.70 0.83 -15.77
CA TYR A 3 4.37 0.87 -14.46
C TYR A 3 3.45 1.28 -13.29
N GLN A 4 2.48 2.15 -13.55
CA GLN A 4 1.54 2.62 -12.50
C GLN A 4 0.62 1.50 -12.04
N PHE A 5 0.14 0.71 -13.00
CA PHE A 5 -0.68 -0.46 -12.71
C PHE A 5 0.10 -1.45 -11.86
N ASP A 6 1.39 -1.62 -12.12
CA ASP A 6 2.20 -2.59 -11.41
C ASP A 6 2.41 -2.22 -9.93
N LEU A 7 2.71 -0.96 -9.61
CA LEU A 7 2.84 -0.53 -8.21
C LEU A 7 1.55 -0.64 -7.42
N LEU A 8 0.44 -0.19 -8.01
CA LEU A 8 -0.84 -0.23 -7.33
C LEU A 8 -1.28 -1.69 -7.13
N ARG A 9 -1.10 -2.53 -8.16
CA ARG A 9 -1.39 -3.98 -8.10
C ARG A 9 -0.53 -4.70 -7.07
N THR A 10 0.79 -4.53 -7.12
CA THR A 10 1.71 -5.15 -6.15
C THR A 10 1.44 -4.66 -4.73
N GLY A 11 1.12 -3.37 -4.55
CA GLY A 11 0.66 -2.82 -3.28
C GLY A 11 -0.62 -3.49 -2.77
N VAL A 12 -1.64 -3.64 -3.61
CA VAL A 12 -2.88 -4.35 -3.25
C VAL A 12 -2.60 -5.82 -2.89
N THR A 13 -1.86 -6.55 -3.72
CA THR A 13 -1.49 -7.95 -3.47
C THR A 13 -0.75 -8.08 -2.14
N ARG A 14 0.24 -7.22 -1.88
CA ARG A 14 1.00 -7.23 -0.63
C ARG A 14 0.09 -6.97 0.57
N MET A 15 -0.81 -5.99 0.47
CA MET A 15 -1.74 -5.66 1.55
C MET A 15 -2.76 -6.76 1.81
N GLN A 16 -3.20 -7.50 0.79
CA GLN A 16 -4.03 -8.68 0.97
C GLN A 16 -3.30 -9.78 1.75
N SER A 17 -2.04 -10.08 1.39
CA SER A 17 -1.21 -11.05 2.13
C SER A 17 -1.00 -10.60 3.58
N LEU A 18 -0.72 -9.31 3.79
CA LEU A 18 -0.56 -8.72 5.12
C LEU A 18 -1.85 -8.84 5.94
N ASN A 19 -3.02 -8.55 5.36
CA ASN A 19 -4.30 -8.63 6.07
C ASN A 19 -4.63 -10.08 6.51
N VAL A 20 -4.31 -11.08 5.67
CA VAL A 20 -4.46 -12.49 6.05
C VAL A 20 -3.51 -12.86 7.19
N GLY A 21 -2.23 -12.49 7.09
CA GLY A 21 -1.25 -12.74 8.14
C GLY A 21 -1.59 -12.03 9.46
N HIS A 22 -2.11 -10.80 9.38
CA HIS A 22 -2.61 -10.03 10.52
C HIS A 22 -3.79 -10.74 11.18
N ALA A 23 -4.79 -11.19 10.42
CA ALA A 23 -5.92 -11.93 10.95
C ALA A 23 -5.50 -13.22 11.66
N GLN A 24 -4.59 -14.00 11.07
CA GLN A 24 -4.05 -15.23 11.67
C GLN A 24 -3.27 -14.95 12.96
N THR A 25 -2.43 -13.91 12.96
CA THR A 25 -1.64 -13.51 14.12
C THR A 25 -2.53 -12.99 15.25
N ALA A 26 -3.48 -12.11 14.92
CA ALA A 26 -4.43 -11.56 15.88
C ALA A 26 -5.29 -12.66 16.51
N TRP A 27 -5.79 -13.59 15.69
CA TRP A 27 -6.52 -14.75 16.17
C TRP A 27 -5.69 -15.58 17.15
N THR A 28 -4.46 -15.94 16.77
CA THR A 28 -3.58 -16.77 17.61
C THR A 28 -3.28 -16.11 18.95
N ARG A 29 -3.04 -14.80 18.94
CA ARG A 29 -2.66 -14.01 20.13
C ARG A 29 -3.83 -13.51 20.96
N ARG A 30 -5.08 -13.66 20.51
CA ARG A 30 -6.28 -13.04 21.12
C ARG A 30 -6.47 -13.27 22.62
N ARG A 31 -5.89 -14.33 23.20
CA ARG A 31 -6.01 -14.67 24.63
C ARG A 31 -4.75 -14.42 25.47
N ARG A 32 -3.57 -14.30 24.85
CA ARG A 32 -2.28 -14.31 25.55
C ARG A 32 -1.32 -13.29 24.93
N ASP A 33 -1.71 -12.01 25.02
CA ASP A 33 -1.10 -10.82 24.40
C ASP A 33 -1.80 -10.35 23.11
N PRO A 34 -3.07 -9.90 23.22
CA PRO A 34 -3.86 -9.48 22.08
C PRO A 34 -3.23 -8.28 21.37
N ILE A 35 -3.19 -8.33 20.04
CA ILE A 35 -2.82 -7.19 19.20
C ILE A 35 -4.06 -6.43 18.75
N ALA A 36 -3.88 -5.14 18.44
CA ALA A 36 -4.96 -4.29 17.97
C ALA A 36 -5.57 -4.83 16.66
N ALA A 37 -6.83 -4.45 16.44
CA ALA A 37 -7.55 -4.78 15.22
C ALA A 37 -6.99 -4.07 13.98
N HIS A 38 -6.00 -3.18 14.12
CA HIS A 38 -5.45 -2.34 13.05
C HIS A 38 -3.95 -2.53 12.92
N VAL A 39 -3.45 -2.47 11.70
CA VAL A 39 -2.01 -2.46 11.35
C VAL A 39 -1.78 -1.38 10.31
N LEU A 40 -0.77 -0.53 10.51
CA LEU A 40 -0.28 0.41 9.50
C LEU A 40 0.85 -0.24 8.71
N ALA A 41 0.85 -0.04 7.40
CA ALA A 41 1.92 -0.40 6.51
C ALA A 41 2.36 0.84 5.71
N LEU A 42 3.64 1.18 5.80
CA LEU A 42 4.29 2.12 4.90
C LEU A 42 4.80 1.34 3.69
N LEU A 43 4.45 1.79 2.49
CA LEU A 43 4.75 1.10 1.25
C LEU A 43 5.98 1.72 0.61
N PHE A 44 6.91 0.88 0.17
CA PHE A 44 8.14 1.28 -0.50
C PHE A 44 8.28 0.53 -1.81
N ALA A 45 8.50 1.25 -2.90
CA ALA A 45 8.85 0.69 -4.18
C ALA A 45 10.36 0.55 -4.31
N GLN A 46 10.80 -0.57 -4.83
CA GLN A 46 12.20 -0.83 -5.18
C GLN A 46 12.27 -1.70 -6.43
N PRO A 47 13.40 -1.72 -7.13
CA PRO A 47 13.61 -2.64 -8.24
C PRO A 47 13.34 -4.09 -7.81
N ASN A 48 12.73 -4.86 -8.70
CA ASN A 48 12.58 -6.29 -8.52
C ASN A 48 13.85 -6.99 -9.02
N PRO A 49 14.63 -7.67 -8.13
CA PRO A 49 15.86 -8.35 -8.55
C PRO A 49 15.59 -9.52 -9.50
N ASP A 50 14.38 -10.08 -9.48
CA ASP A 50 13.99 -11.21 -10.32
C ASP A 50 13.44 -10.76 -11.68
N PHE A 51 13.37 -9.45 -11.93
CA PHE A 51 12.90 -8.94 -13.22
C PHE A 51 13.94 -9.14 -14.30
N VAL A 52 13.57 -9.89 -15.33
CA VAL A 52 14.36 -10.04 -16.55
C VAL A 52 13.82 -9.06 -17.58
N ALA A 53 14.62 -8.05 -17.92
CA ALA A 53 14.26 -7.09 -18.95
C ALA A 53 14.03 -7.81 -20.30
N PRO A 54 13.01 -7.41 -21.07
CA PRO A 54 12.79 -7.97 -22.39
C PRO A 54 14.00 -7.70 -23.29
N PRO A 55 14.38 -8.63 -24.19
CA PRO A 55 15.55 -8.47 -25.04
C PRO A 55 15.45 -7.21 -25.93
N PRO A 56 16.57 -6.52 -26.20
CA PRO A 56 16.58 -5.23 -26.91
C PRO A 56 15.99 -5.30 -28.33
N GLU A 57 16.03 -6.46 -28.97
CA GLU A 57 15.45 -6.68 -30.31
C GLU A 57 13.93 -6.51 -30.35
N ARG A 58 13.23 -6.81 -29.25
CA ARG A 58 11.78 -6.54 -29.11
C ARG A 58 11.50 -5.08 -28.77
N GLN A 59 12.48 -4.35 -28.25
CA GLN A 59 12.35 -2.93 -27.91
C GLN A 59 12.42 -2.02 -29.16
N LEU A 60 12.97 -2.50 -30.29
CA LEU A 60 13.27 -1.70 -31.48
C LEU A 60 12.40 -2.02 -32.72
N SER A 61 11.51 -3.04 -32.64
CA SER A 61 10.74 -3.51 -33.80
C SER A 61 9.55 -2.61 -34.19
N GLY A 62 9.27 -1.54 -33.44
CA GLY A 62 8.32 -0.49 -33.84
C GLY A 62 9.09 0.79 -34.12
N SER A 63 8.86 1.42 -35.27
CA SER A 63 9.38 2.76 -35.62
C SER A 63 8.91 3.89 -34.69
N ASP A 64 8.26 3.55 -33.57
CA ASP A 64 7.76 4.45 -32.56
C ASP A 64 8.05 3.82 -31.20
N TRP A 65 9.14 4.23 -30.55
CA TRP A 65 9.52 3.83 -29.19
C TRP A 65 8.40 4.11 -28.16
N ARG A 66 7.38 4.89 -28.55
CA ARG A 66 6.15 5.16 -27.82
C ARG A 66 5.24 3.94 -27.66
N THR A 67 5.47 2.85 -28.40
CA THR A 67 4.60 1.66 -28.42
C THR A 67 5.21 0.43 -27.74
N VAL A 68 6.22 0.59 -26.87
CA VAL A 68 6.50 -0.45 -25.87
C VAL A 68 5.28 -0.52 -24.96
N SER A 69 4.42 -1.51 -25.19
CA SER A 69 3.21 -1.69 -24.40
C SER A 69 3.64 -1.80 -22.94
N GLY A 70 3.04 -0.99 -22.07
CA GLY A 70 3.41 -0.95 -20.65
C GLY A 70 3.38 -2.32 -19.95
N ASP A 71 2.70 -3.29 -20.54
CA ASP A 71 2.63 -4.67 -20.08
C ASP A 71 4.00 -5.38 -20.07
N GLU A 72 4.95 -5.02 -20.97
CA GLU A 72 6.26 -5.67 -21.05
C GLU A 72 7.19 -5.38 -19.86
N TRP A 73 6.90 -4.32 -19.11
CA TRP A 73 7.65 -3.91 -17.92
C TRP A 73 6.94 -4.26 -16.61
N THR A 74 5.84 -5.00 -16.70
CA THR A 74 5.16 -5.54 -15.53
C THR A 74 6.12 -6.42 -14.74
N GLY A 75 6.29 -6.13 -13.44
CA GLY A 75 7.17 -6.85 -12.54
C GLY A 75 8.56 -6.24 -12.40
N ALA A 76 8.88 -5.14 -13.08
CA ALA A 76 10.16 -4.44 -12.91
C ALA A 76 10.35 -3.83 -11.51
N TRP A 77 9.22 -3.57 -10.85
CA TRP A 77 9.19 -3.01 -9.51
C TRP A 77 8.42 -3.92 -8.57
N GLN A 78 8.84 -3.91 -7.32
CA GLN A 78 8.13 -4.59 -6.24
C GLN A 78 7.82 -3.59 -5.13
N VAL A 79 6.70 -3.83 -4.46
CA VAL A 79 6.33 -3.10 -3.25
C VAL A 79 6.69 -3.94 -2.04
N ARG A 80 7.50 -3.35 -1.16
CA ARG A 80 7.85 -3.85 0.17
C ARG A 80 7.18 -2.99 1.23
N VAL A 81 6.92 -3.56 2.40
CA VAL A 81 6.28 -2.83 3.51
C VAL A 81 7.17 -2.73 4.73
N ALA A 82 7.02 -1.61 5.44
CA ALA A 82 7.42 -1.46 6.82
C ALA A 82 6.13 -1.30 7.66
N THR A 83 5.94 -2.11 8.69
CA THR A 83 4.67 -2.27 9.39
C THR A 83 4.74 -1.81 10.84
N ARG A 84 3.62 -1.30 11.34
CA ARG A 84 3.41 -1.02 12.76
C ARG A 84 2.24 -1.83 13.26
N ILE A 85 2.47 -2.63 14.30
CA ILE A 85 1.47 -3.44 14.96
C ILE A 85 1.34 -2.96 16.41
N TRP A 86 0.14 -2.55 16.80
CA TRP A 86 -0.11 -2.14 18.18
C TRP A 86 -0.59 -3.31 19.03
N THR A 87 -0.32 -3.25 20.32
CA THR A 87 -1.00 -4.06 21.33
C THR A 87 -2.47 -3.65 21.41
N ALA A 88 -3.36 -4.59 21.71
CA ALA A 88 -4.77 -4.28 21.90
C ALA A 88 -4.93 -3.44 23.18
N GLY A 89 -5.71 -2.37 23.05
CA GLY A 89 -6.01 -1.44 24.13
C GLY A 89 -7.08 -0.46 23.69
N PRO A 90 -7.80 0.19 24.62
CA PRO A 90 -8.84 1.16 24.29
C PRO A 90 -8.31 2.30 23.40
N GLU A 91 -7.05 2.68 23.56
CA GLU A 91 -6.39 3.71 22.77
C GLU A 91 -6.21 3.31 21.29
N ASN A 92 -6.13 2.01 21.00
CA ASN A 92 -5.91 1.49 19.65
C ASN A 92 -7.19 0.87 19.04
N ALA A 93 -8.35 1.00 19.71
CA ALA A 93 -9.61 0.45 19.22
C ALA A 93 -10.20 1.30 18.08
N ASP A 94 -10.13 2.63 18.22
CA ASP A 94 -10.61 3.60 17.23
C ASP A 94 -9.53 3.91 16.19
N LEU A 95 -9.75 3.44 14.96
CA LEU A 95 -8.83 3.65 13.85
C LEU A 95 -8.67 5.13 13.49
N GLY A 96 -9.74 5.92 13.52
CA GLY A 96 -9.71 7.33 13.18
C GLY A 96 -8.86 8.12 14.17
N GLN A 97 -9.04 7.86 15.47
CA GLN A 97 -8.24 8.48 16.53
C GLN A 97 -6.79 8.01 16.50
N LEU A 98 -6.55 6.73 16.22
CA LEU A 98 -5.20 6.18 16.06
C LEU A 98 -4.45 6.90 14.92
N LEU A 99 -5.05 7.01 13.73
CA LEU A 99 -4.46 7.69 12.58
C LEU A 99 -4.24 9.19 12.84
N PHE A 100 -5.17 9.84 13.53
CA PHE A 100 -5.02 11.24 13.93
C PHE A 100 -3.80 11.45 14.85
N ARG A 101 -3.61 10.58 15.85
CA ARG A 101 -2.44 10.67 16.75
C ARG A 101 -1.13 10.42 16.00
N LEU A 102 -1.11 9.50 15.03
CA LEU A 102 0.06 9.27 14.17
C LEU A 102 0.36 10.49 13.29
N GLU A 103 -0.68 11.11 12.72
CA GLU A 103 -0.55 12.35 11.95
C GLU A 103 0.07 13.48 12.79
N GLN A 104 -0.42 13.68 14.03
CA GLN A 104 0.15 14.65 14.96
C GLN A 104 1.62 14.31 15.27
N HIS A 105 1.90 13.06 15.63
CA HIS A 105 3.26 12.62 15.93
C HIS A 105 4.24 12.89 14.78
N VAL A 106 3.84 12.64 13.54
CA VAL A 106 4.65 12.95 12.35
C VAL A 106 4.87 14.45 12.21
N ASN A 107 3.84 15.27 12.37
CA ASN A 107 3.95 16.72 12.26
C ASN A 107 4.87 17.32 13.33
N ASP A 108 4.83 16.79 14.55
CA ASP A 108 5.65 17.25 15.67
C ASP A 108 7.13 16.89 15.51
N ASN A 109 7.44 15.79 14.80
CA ASN A 109 8.79 15.24 14.72
C ASN A 109 9.46 15.36 13.34
N ARG A 110 8.75 15.77 12.29
CA ARG A 110 9.29 15.81 10.91
C ARG A 110 10.50 16.72 10.68
N GLN A 111 10.79 17.63 11.62
CA GLN A 111 11.95 18.52 11.57
C GLN A 111 13.09 18.08 12.51
N VAL A 112 12.92 16.98 13.24
CA VAL A 112 13.95 16.45 14.13
C VAL A 112 15.03 15.75 13.30
N ASP A 113 16.28 16.14 13.49
CA ASP A 113 17.43 15.54 12.80
C ASP A 113 17.49 14.02 13.04
N GLY A 114 17.75 13.26 11.98
CA GLY A 114 17.85 11.80 12.04
C GLY A 114 16.50 11.07 12.16
N TRP A 115 15.36 11.78 12.16
CA TRP A 115 14.05 11.15 12.15
C TRP A 115 13.78 10.49 10.79
N THR A 116 13.54 9.18 10.78
CA THR A 116 13.20 8.44 9.56
C THR A 116 11.83 7.78 9.67
N LEU A 117 11.04 7.85 8.59
CA LEU A 117 9.71 7.22 8.54
C LEU A 117 9.75 5.73 8.91
N ARG A 118 10.79 5.02 8.45
CA ARG A 118 10.91 3.58 8.61
C ARG A 118 11.13 3.23 10.07
N GLU A 119 12.11 3.83 10.72
CA GLU A 119 12.50 3.42 12.07
C GLU A 119 11.55 3.96 13.12
N GLN A 120 10.98 5.15 12.89
CA GLN A 120 10.21 5.85 13.92
C GLN A 120 8.73 5.45 13.93
N LEU A 121 8.18 5.04 12.78
CA LEU A 121 6.77 4.70 12.66
C LEU A 121 6.49 3.21 12.54
N THR A 122 7.51 2.35 12.44
CA THR A 122 7.32 0.92 12.19
C THR A 122 8.12 0.08 13.17
N ASP A 123 7.66 -1.13 13.45
CA ASP A 123 8.31 -2.10 14.36
C ASP A 123 8.86 -3.32 13.61
N SER A 124 8.49 -3.48 12.34
CA SER A 124 8.89 -4.59 11.50
C SER A 124 9.00 -4.14 10.05
N MET A 125 9.88 -4.79 9.29
CA MET A 125 10.09 -4.52 7.87
C MET A 125 10.15 -5.81 7.08
N ASP A 126 9.71 -5.77 5.83
CA ASP A 126 9.88 -6.88 4.92
C ASP A 126 11.37 -7.22 4.76
N PRO A 127 11.74 -8.51 4.79
CA PRO A 127 13.07 -8.94 4.40
C PRO A 127 13.42 -8.41 3.00
N GLY A 128 14.61 -7.84 2.86
CA GLY A 128 15.10 -7.28 1.60
C GLY A 128 14.58 -5.88 1.24
N LEU A 129 13.93 -5.16 2.16
CA LEU A 129 13.62 -3.74 1.99
C LEU A 129 14.92 -2.91 1.93
N HIS A 130 15.25 -2.39 0.74
CA HIS A 130 16.47 -1.62 0.53
C HIS A 130 16.42 -0.24 1.20
N ALA A 131 17.54 0.24 1.72
CA ALA A 131 17.69 1.61 2.26
C ALA A 131 17.34 2.71 1.23
N ASP A 132 17.42 2.38 -0.07
CA ASP A 132 17.11 3.29 -1.18
C ASP A 132 15.71 3.10 -1.75
N ALA A 133 14.91 2.18 -1.20
CA ALA A 133 13.53 2.02 -1.62
C ALA A 133 12.72 3.30 -1.39
N VAL A 134 11.92 3.66 -2.39
CA VAL A 134 11.19 4.93 -2.42
C VAL A 134 9.86 4.75 -1.73
N TRP A 135 9.54 5.57 -0.73
CA TRP A 135 8.22 5.57 -0.12
C TRP A 135 7.16 5.92 -1.17
N VAL A 136 6.16 5.07 -1.39
CA VAL A 136 5.12 5.28 -2.41
C VAL A 136 3.72 5.47 -1.83
N GLY A 137 3.56 5.37 -0.52
CA GLY A 137 2.26 5.58 0.12
C GLY A 137 2.12 4.81 1.43
N LEU A 138 0.89 4.69 1.91
CA LEU A 138 0.57 3.96 3.13
C LEU A 138 -0.72 3.16 2.99
N ALA A 139 -0.86 2.17 3.86
CA ALA A 139 -2.05 1.36 3.94
C ALA A 139 -2.38 1.00 5.38
N VAL A 140 -3.65 0.69 5.61
CA VAL A 140 -4.16 0.16 6.86
C VAL A 140 -4.84 -1.17 6.59
N SER A 141 -4.45 -2.19 7.34
CA SER A 141 -5.21 -3.43 7.50
C SER A 141 -6.05 -3.31 8.76
N SER A 142 -7.35 -3.58 8.68
CA SER A 142 -8.27 -3.61 9.82
C SER A 142 -9.05 -4.92 9.85
N LEU A 143 -9.26 -5.47 11.04
CA LEU A 143 -10.14 -6.60 11.33
C LEU A 143 -11.50 -6.14 11.88
N ASN A 144 -11.66 -4.85 12.17
CA ASN A 144 -12.97 -4.23 12.33
C ASN A 144 -13.53 -3.98 10.93
N THR A 145 -14.65 -4.62 10.64
CA THR A 145 -15.30 -4.60 9.32
C THR A 145 -16.79 -4.31 9.46
N ARG A 146 -17.52 -4.30 8.34
CA ARG A 146 -18.99 -4.20 8.33
C ARG A 146 -19.68 -5.35 9.06
N THR A 147 -19.02 -6.50 9.16
CA THR A 147 -19.53 -7.67 9.89
C THR A 147 -19.46 -7.48 11.41
N GLY A 148 -18.64 -6.55 11.89
CA GLY A 148 -18.47 -6.27 13.32
C GLY A 148 -17.04 -5.95 13.69
N SER A 149 -16.84 -5.66 14.97
CA SER A 149 -15.51 -5.54 15.56
C SER A 149 -14.80 -6.90 15.59
N PHE A 150 -13.47 -6.87 15.61
CA PHE A 150 -12.65 -8.07 15.73
C PHE A 150 -13.02 -8.91 16.96
N ALA A 151 -13.34 -8.26 18.08
CA ALA A 151 -13.78 -8.94 19.30
C ALA A 151 -15.08 -9.72 19.08
N GLN A 152 -16.10 -9.07 18.51
CA GLN A 152 -17.39 -9.72 18.20
C GLN A 152 -17.22 -10.86 17.19
N VAL A 153 -16.37 -10.70 16.18
CA VAL A 153 -16.13 -11.76 15.21
C VAL A 153 -15.37 -12.93 15.84
N CYS A 154 -14.49 -12.68 16.80
CA CYS A 154 -13.77 -13.76 17.47
C CYS A 154 -14.67 -14.72 18.24
N ASP A 155 -15.86 -14.28 18.64
CA ASP A 155 -16.83 -15.10 19.37
C ASP A 155 -17.47 -16.16 18.47
N THR A 156 -17.52 -15.93 17.15
CA THR A 156 -18.19 -16.82 16.18
C THR A 156 -17.24 -17.45 15.17
N ALA A 157 -16.07 -16.85 14.92
CA ALA A 157 -15.07 -17.36 14.00
C ALA A 157 -14.49 -18.69 14.50
N ARG A 158 -14.24 -19.62 13.57
CA ARG A 158 -13.62 -20.92 13.88
C ARG A 158 -12.11 -20.81 14.03
N ASP A 159 -11.48 -20.04 13.15
CA ASP A 159 -10.05 -19.75 13.15
C ASP A 159 -9.75 -18.38 12.49
N GLY A 160 -8.47 -18.03 12.38
CA GLY A 160 -8.03 -16.75 11.81
C GLY A 160 -8.38 -16.55 10.33
N ALA A 161 -8.60 -17.60 9.55
CA ALA A 161 -9.04 -17.49 8.16
C ALA A 161 -10.52 -17.09 8.05
N TYR A 162 -11.34 -17.36 9.08
CA TYR A 162 -12.73 -16.93 9.17
C TYR A 162 -12.89 -15.46 9.58
N VAL A 163 -11.85 -14.85 10.15
CA VAL A 163 -11.89 -13.43 10.53
C VAL A 163 -11.87 -12.57 9.26
N PRO A 164 -12.89 -11.73 8.99
CA PRO A 164 -12.92 -10.83 7.85
C PRO A 164 -11.90 -9.70 8.05
N GLY A 165 -11.58 -9.01 6.97
CA GLY A 165 -10.66 -7.88 7.03
C GLY A 165 -10.95 -6.85 5.97
N VAL A 166 -10.46 -5.64 6.18
CA VAL A 166 -10.50 -4.56 5.20
C VAL A 166 -9.11 -3.97 5.06
N ILE A 167 -8.68 -3.76 3.83
CA ILE A 167 -7.49 -2.98 3.50
C ILE A 167 -7.95 -1.62 2.98
N ARG A 168 -7.30 -0.57 3.45
CA ARG A 168 -7.40 0.78 2.89
C ARG A 168 -6.00 1.18 2.47
N LEU A 169 -5.87 1.74 1.28
CA LEU A 169 -4.57 1.97 0.66
C LEU A 169 -4.60 3.33 -0.04
N VAL A 170 -3.58 4.14 0.24
CA VAL A 170 -3.31 5.44 -0.35
C VAL A 170 -1.95 5.35 -1.02
N VAL A 171 -1.90 5.44 -2.35
CA VAL A 171 -0.66 5.27 -3.12
C VAL A 171 -0.44 6.44 -4.06
N ASN A 172 0.80 6.91 -4.08
CA ASN A 172 1.31 7.89 -5.00
C ASN A 172 1.74 7.22 -6.29
N VAL A 173 0.82 7.22 -7.25
CA VAL A 173 1.10 6.82 -8.63
C VAL A 173 1.62 8.04 -9.38
N VAL A 174 2.89 8.02 -9.74
CA VAL A 174 3.47 9.08 -10.58
C VAL A 174 3.11 8.79 -12.04
N PRO A 175 2.39 9.69 -12.73
CA PRO A 175 2.21 9.59 -14.17
C PRO A 175 3.47 10.00 -14.90
N GLU A 176 3.55 9.53 -16.14
CA GLU A 176 4.52 9.97 -17.15
C GLU A 176 4.55 11.51 -17.30
N THR A 177 3.50 12.21 -16.86
CA THR A 177 3.35 13.68 -16.91
C THR A 177 3.79 14.43 -15.64
N TYR A 178 4.57 13.81 -14.75
CA TYR A 178 5.20 14.45 -13.57
C TYR A 178 4.28 15.00 -12.48
N ARG A 179 2.95 14.84 -12.55
CA ARG A 179 2.03 15.25 -11.48
C ARG A 179 1.58 14.04 -10.66
N PRO A 180 2.08 13.81 -9.43
CA PRO A 180 1.68 12.65 -8.65
C PRO A 180 0.14 12.58 -8.52
N HIS A 181 -0.43 11.47 -8.98
CA HIS A 181 -1.83 11.16 -8.76
C HIS A 181 -1.93 10.27 -7.52
N LEU A 182 -3.02 10.46 -6.78
CA LEU A 182 -3.30 9.69 -5.58
C LEU A 182 -4.32 8.61 -5.90
N ALA A 183 -3.89 7.36 -5.83
CA ALA A 183 -4.77 6.22 -5.92
C ALA A 183 -5.31 5.87 -4.53
N LEU A 184 -6.63 5.74 -4.45
CA LEU A 184 -7.32 5.19 -3.29
C LEU A 184 -7.77 3.79 -3.64
N VAL A 185 -7.53 2.85 -2.73
CA VAL A 185 -8.04 1.49 -2.84
C VAL A 185 -8.67 1.08 -1.51
N VAL A 186 -9.84 0.48 -1.60
CA VAL A 186 -10.49 -0.21 -0.49
C VAL A 186 -10.67 -1.66 -0.93
N GLY A 187 -10.19 -2.61 -0.12
CA GLY A 187 -10.36 -4.03 -0.36
C GLY A 187 -11.03 -4.67 0.83
N ASP A 188 -12.24 -5.20 0.67
CA ASP A 188 -12.89 -6.01 1.69
C ASP A 188 -12.58 -7.48 1.43
N ARG A 189 -12.19 -8.21 2.48
CA ARG A 189 -12.05 -9.66 2.51
C ARG A 189 -13.10 -10.20 3.45
N ARG A 190 -14.06 -10.93 2.90
CA ARG A 190 -15.01 -11.69 3.71
C ARG A 190 -14.33 -12.94 4.29
N GLY A 191 -14.78 -13.39 5.45
CA GLY A 191 -14.33 -14.65 6.04
C GLY A 191 -14.65 -15.86 5.15
N LEU A 192 -14.16 -17.05 5.52
CA LEU A 192 -14.37 -18.27 4.74
C LEU A 192 -15.85 -18.67 4.56
N ASP A 193 -16.74 -18.29 5.48
CA ASP A 193 -18.18 -18.59 5.38
C ASP A 193 -18.86 -17.92 4.17
N GLU A 194 -18.34 -16.78 3.72
CA GLU A 194 -18.78 -16.09 2.50
C GLU A 194 -17.78 -16.36 1.34
N TYR A 195 -17.30 -17.61 1.26
CA TYR A 195 -16.38 -18.13 0.22
C TYR A 195 -15.05 -17.38 0.07
N GLY A 196 -14.61 -16.63 1.08
CA GLY A 196 -13.41 -15.79 0.95
C GLY A 196 -13.54 -14.74 -0.16
N THR A 197 -14.78 -14.30 -0.44
CA THR A 197 -15.06 -13.26 -1.42
C THR A 197 -14.27 -12.00 -1.06
N LYS A 198 -13.55 -11.47 -2.06
CA LYS A 198 -12.80 -10.22 -1.94
C LYS A 198 -13.36 -9.23 -2.93
N THR A 199 -13.73 -8.04 -2.47
CA THR A 199 -14.12 -6.93 -3.34
C THR A 199 -13.06 -5.86 -3.24
N VAL A 200 -12.53 -5.41 -4.38
CA VAL A 200 -11.54 -4.33 -4.42
C VAL A 200 -12.09 -3.18 -5.23
N HIS A 201 -12.25 -2.02 -4.59
CA HIS A 201 -12.64 -0.77 -5.21
C HIS A 201 -11.44 0.16 -5.33
N SER A 202 -11.21 0.73 -6.52
CA SER A 202 -10.11 1.68 -6.73
C SER A 202 -10.50 2.87 -7.60
N THR A 203 -9.87 4.02 -7.33
CA THR A 203 -9.94 5.22 -8.17
C THR A 203 -9.18 5.09 -9.48
N HIS A 204 -8.27 4.13 -9.56
CA HIS A 204 -7.45 3.87 -10.74
C HIS A 204 -7.73 2.46 -11.26
N GLY A 205 -7.43 2.23 -12.54
CA GLY A 205 -7.44 0.88 -13.07
C GLY A 205 -6.41 0.02 -12.31
N LEU A 206 -6.74 -1.25 -12.11
CA LEU A 206 -5.83 -2.26 -11.53
C LEU A 206 -5.39 -3.29 -12.57
N SER A 207 -5.85 -3.15 -13.82
CA SER A 207 -5.60 -4.06 -14.93
C SER A 207 -5.14 -3.29 -16.18
N GLY A 208 -4.08 -3.80 -16.82
CA GLY A 208 -3.95 -3.74 -18.28
C GLY A 208 -4.92 -4.74 -18.93
N ASN A 209 -5.23 -4.56 -20.22
CA ASN A 209 -6.16 -5.41 -20.98
C ASN A 209 -5.78 -6.90 -20.89
N GLY A 210 -6.37 -7.67 -19.96
CA GLY A 210 -6.18 -9.14 -19.92
C GLY A 210 -5.87 -9.80 -18.58
N PHE A 211 -5.88 -9.10 -17.44
CA PHE A 211 -5.66 -9.77 -16.16
C PHE A 211 -6.94 -10.38 -15.56
N ASN A 212 -7.02 -11.71 -15.61
CA ASN A 212 -7.91 -12.54 -14.79
C ASN A 212 -7.45 -12.50 -13.34
N SER A 213 -7.68 -11.39 -12.65
CA SER A 213 -7.61 -11.48 -11.19
C SER A 213 -8.86 -12.21 -10.70
N PRO A 214 -8.74 -13.23 -9.84
CA PRO A 214 -9.87 -14.05 -9.40
C PRO A 214 -10.87 -13.31 -8.52
N PHE A 215 -10.72 -12.00 -8.33
CA PHE A 215 -11.52 -11.18 -7.44
C PHE A 215 -12.33 -10.14 -8.24
N PRO A 216 -13.59 -9.85 -7.89
CA PRO A 216 -14.33 -8.75 -8.49
C PRO A 216 -13.66 -7.40 -8.17
N TYR A 217 -13.19 -6.72 -9.22
CA TYR A 217 -12.69 -5.36 -9.15
C TYR A 217 -13.78 -4.38 -9.58
N GLY A 218 -14.02 -3.38 -8.73
CA GLY A 218 -14.88 -2.25 -9.05
C GLY A 218 -14.04 -0.99 -9.25
N ARG A 219 -14.33 -0.22 -10.30
CA ARG A 219 -13.87 1.16 -10.37
C ARG A 219 -14.79 2.01 -9.49
N ALA A 220 -14.21 2.89 -8.67
CA ALA A 220 -14.95 3.83 -7.84
C ALA A 220 -14.32 5.22 -7.94
N THR A 221 -15.08 6.30 -7.77
CA THR A 221 -14.51 7.64 -7.65
C THR A 221 -13.98 7.87 -6.24
N ALA A 222 -13.14 8.90 -6.06
CA ALA A 222 -12.66 9.29 -4.74
C ALA A 222 -13.83 9.67 -3.82
N ASP A 223 -14.85 10.34 -4.38
CA ASP A 223 -16.07 10.73 -3.65
C ASP A 223 -16.91 9.51 -3.26
N GLN A 224 -17.01 8.49 -4.12
CA GLN A 224 -17.72 7.25 -3.77
C GLN A 224 -17.04 6.52 -2.60
N LEU A 225 -15.70 6.42 -2.61
CA LEU A 225 -14.97 5.80 -1.51
C LEU A 225 -15.00 6.62 -0.23
N SER A 226 -14.93 7.95 -0.35
CA SER A 226 -14.90 8.86 0.79
C SER A 226 -16.29 9.14 1.36
N GLY A 227 -17.35 8.98 0.56
CA GLY A 227 -18.74 9.13 0.99
C GLY A 227 -19.32 7.87 1.63
N ASP A 228 -18.58 6.76 1.63
CA ASP A 228 -18.94 5.54 2.33
C ASP A 228 -18.64 5.69 3.84
N PRO A 229 -19.66 5.69 4.72
CA PRO A 229 -19.46 5.97 6.15
C PRO A 229 -18.47 5.00 6.83
N TRP A 230 -18.30 3.79 6.29
CA TRP A 230 -17.36 2.80 6.82
C TRP A 230 -15.89 3.09 6.50
N HIS A 231 -15.63 3.93 5.51
CA HIS A 231 -14.28 4.24 5.05
C HIS A 231 -13.95 5.73 5.18
N GLU A 232 -14.94 6.62 5.17
CA GLU A 232 -14.83 8.08 5.19
C GLU A 232 -13.78 8.58 6.19
N VAL A 233 -13.97 8.29 7.49
CA VAL A 233 -13.10 8.82 8.55
C VAL A 233 -11.68 8.29 8.40
N ALA A 234 -11.54 6.99 8.15
CA ALA A 234 -10.22 6.36 8.00
C ALA A 234 -9.49 6.89 6.77
N LEU A 235 -10.15 6.97 5.61
CA LEU A 235 -9.56 7.49 4.37
C LEU A 235 -9.16 8.96 4.52
N ARG A 236 -10.01 9.80 5.11
CA ARG A 236 -9.68 11.21 5.38
C ARG A 236 -8.43 11.33 6.25
N ARG A 237 -8.32 10.52 7.32
CA ARG A 237 -7.14 10.53 8.20
C ARG A 237 -5.91 9.97 7.53
N MET A 238 -6.05 8.93 6.71
CA MET A 238 -4.95 8.40 5.89
C MET A 238 -4.44 9.44 4.88
N LEU A 239 -5.32 10.26 4.29
CA LEU A 239 -4.93 11.35 3.40
C LEU A 239 -4.15 12.46 4.13
N GLY A 240 -4.60 12.85 5.33
CA GLY A 240 -3.88 13.78 6.20
C GLY A 240 -2.49 13.24 6.59
N LEU A 241 -2.45 11.97 7.02
CA LEU A 241 -1.21 11.28 7.33
C LEU A 241 -0.27 11.18 6.11
N ASP A 242 -0.75 10.79 4.93
CA ASP A 242 0.06 10.74 3.69
C ASP A 242 0.69 12.11 3.39
N THR A 243 -0.07 13.19 3.56
CA THR A 243 0.41 14.56 3.37
C THR A 243 1.53 14.89 4.36
N ALA A 244 1.35 14.56 5.64
CA ALA A 244 2.34 14.77 6.68
C ALA A 244 3.62 13.95 6.44
N LEU A 245 3.47 12.65 6.11
CA LEU A 245 4.58 11.74 5.81
C LEU A 245 5.37 12.19 4.59
N ARG A 246 4.70 12.65 3.53
CA ARG A 246 5.36 13.16 2.32
C ARG A 246 6.19 14.40 2.65
N SER A 247 5.63 15.32 3.42
CA SER A 247 6.35 16.51 3.87
C SER A 247 7.60 16.13 4.66
N ALA A 248 7.48 15.17 5.59
CA ALA A 248 8.61 14.68 6.38
C ALA A 248 9.66 13.94 5.53
N TYR A 249 9.22 13.11 4.57
CA TYR A 249 10.10 12.37 3.68
C TYR A 249 10.94 13.28 2.78
N HIS A 250 10.36 14.39 2.30
CA HIS A 250 11.10 15.37 1.52
C HIS A 250 12.13 16.12 2.38
N PHE A 251 11.83 16.37 3.65
CA PHE A 251 12.73 17.07 4.56
C PHE A 251 13.91 16.21 5.01
N ALA A 252 13.66 14.94 5.36
CA ALA A 252 14.68 14.01 5.86
C ALA A 252 15.62 13.47 4.76
N ARG A 253 15.46 13.91 3.50
CA ARG A 253 16.19 13.34 2.37
C ARG A 253 17.64 13.87 2.35
N PRO A 254 18.66 13.00 2.39
CA PRO A 254 20.06 13.43 2.29
C PRO A 254 20.28 14.26 1.03
N ALA A 255 21.03 15.36 1.17
CA ALA A 255 21.48 16.15 0.03
C ALA A 255 22.18 15.24 -0.99
N GLY A 256 21.69 15.25 -2.25
CA GLY A 256 22.23 14.42 -3.33
C GLY A 256 21.38 13.19 -3.71
N ARG A 257 20.30 12.85 -2.98
CA ARG A 257 19.40 11.78 -3.45
C ARG A 257 18.44 12.27 -4.55
N PRO A 258 18.21 11.52 -5.64
CA PRO A 258 17.64 12.05 -6.89
C PRO A 258 16.11 12.29 -6.91
N ALA A 259 15.51 13.29 -6.24
CA ALA A 259 14.03 13.56 -6.23
C ALA A 259 13.08 12.32 -6.31
N TYR A 260 11.77 12.47 -6.45
CA TYR A 260 10.94 11.27 -6.69
C TYR A 260 11.06 10.85 -8.16
N GLY A 261 10.89 11.81 -9.07
CA GLY A 261 10.94 11.56 -10.51
C GLY A 261 12.31 11.13 -11.06
N THR A 262 13.42 11.55 -10.44
CA THR A 262 14.76 11.20 -10.95
C THR A 262 15.14 9.76 -10.60
N VAL A 263 14.75 9.22 -9.44
CA VAL A 263 14.97 7.79 -9.11
C VAL A 263 14.26 6.87 -10.10
N TRP A 264 13.03 7.20 -10.50
CA TRP A 264 12.31 6.44 -11.53
C TRP A 264 13.03 6.53 -12.87
N ARG A 265 13.52 7.72 -13.23
CA ARG A 265 14.24 7.93 -14.48
C ARG A 265 15.57 7.18 -14.49
N GLU A 266 16.34 7.24 -13.41
CA GLU A 266 17.63 6.57 -13.26
C GLU A 266 17.49 5.06 -13.18
N ALA A 267 16.50 4.54 -12.45
CA ALA A 267 16.23 3.11 -12.41
C ALA A 267 15.73 2.60 -13.76
N ALA A 268 14.91 3.37 -14.46
CA ALA A 268 14.51 3.05 -15.82
C ALA A 268 15.74 3.10 -16.77
N HIS A 269 16.61 4.10 -16.67
CA HIS A 269 17.88 4.16 -17.41
C HIS A 269 18.82 2.99 -17.11
N ALA A 270 18.98 2.62 -15.84
CA ALA A 270 19.78 1.48 -15.41
C ALA A 270 19.20 0.16 -15.93
N ALA A 271 17.87 0.07 -16.07
CA ALA A 271 17.20 -1.05 -16.70
C ALA A 271 17.22 -0.98 -18.25
N GLY A 272 17.85 0.04 -18.85
CA GLY A 272 17.96 0.20 -20.31
C GLY A 272 16.85 1.04 -20.97
N TRP A 273 15.88 1.53 -20.19
CA TRP A 273 14.81 2.41 -20.69
C TRP A 273 15.31 3.86 -20.81
N ARG A 274 15.22 4.44 -22.01
CA ARG A 274 15.56 5.85 -22.25
C ARG A 274 14.27 6.62 -22.58
N PRO A 275 13.79 7.52 -21.69
CA PRO A 275 12.75 8.45 -22.07
C PRO A 275 13.32 9.45 -23.08
N SER A 276 12.57 9.77 -24.14
CA SER A 276 12.86 10.92 -25.01
C SER A 276 12.60 12.24 -24.30
#